data_AF-A0A1F8JPP6-F1
#
_entry.id   AF-A0A1F8JPP6-F1
#
_cell.length_a   1.000
_cell.length_b   1.000
_cell.length_c   1.000
_cell.angle_alpha   90.00
_cell.angle_beta   90.00
_cell.angle_gamma   90.00
#
_symmetry.space_group_name_H-M   'P 1'
#
loop_
_entity.id
_entity.type
_entity.pdbx_description
1 polymer ?
#
loop_
_entity_poly.entity_id
_entity_poly.type
_entity_poly.pdbx_seq_one_letter_code
_entity_poly.pdbx_strand_id
1 'polypeptide(L)'
;MKKRTLTLLEIMIVIFLITLITGAIGYNMRGTLDRGRVFRTEQAKEQLRDLLLICLAENPDAEAIAKKPVYYLKKTGLAKDPENLIKDGWKKEFSIKATKDKSDFDIRSEALDAYKKKKGILDETSDEE
;
A
#
# COMPACT_ATOMS: atom_id res chain seq x y z
N MET A 1 -14.37 45.62 -40.77
CA MET A 1 -13.75 44.89 -39.64
C MET A 1 -14.38 43.51 -39.48
N LYS A 2 -13.81 42.44 -40.05
CA LYS A 2 -14.30 41.06 -39.85
C LYS A 2 -13.19 40.03 -40.12
N LYS A 3 -12.38 39.65 -39.12
CA LYS A 3 -11.50 38.44 -39.10
C LYS A 3 -11.06 38.01 -37.69
N ARG A 4 -11.88 38.18 -36.64
CA ARG A 4 -11.51 37.80 -35.24
C ARG A 4 -12.38 36.71 -34.60
N THR A 5 -13.50 36.35 -35.21
CA THR A 5 -14.41 35.33 -34.64
C THR A 5 -13.86 33.92 -34.79
N LEU A 6 -13.12 33.62 -35.87
CA LEU A 6 -12.50 32.31 -36.08
C LEU A 6 -11.43 32.02 -35.02
N THR A 7 -10.59 33.00 -34.67
CA THR A 7 -9.54 32.81 -33.64
C THR A 7 -10.12 32.62 -32.24
N LEU A 8 -11.24 33.26 -31.91
CA LEU A 8 -11.90 33.04 -30.62
C LEU A 8 -12.51 31.64 -30.53
N LEU A 9 -13.21 31.22 -31.57
CA LEU A 9 -13.80 29.88 -31.64
C LEU A 9 -12.72 28.79 -31.60
N GLU A 10 -11.62 28.99 -32.30
CA GLU A 10 -10.47 28.08 -32.29
C GLU A 10 -9.86 27.94 -30.90
N ILE A 11 -9.59 29.05 -30.20
CA ILE A 11 -9.05 29.02 -28.83
C ILE A 11 -10.03 28.36 -27.85
N MET A 12 -11.34 28.59 -27.99
CA MET A 12 -12.35 27.93 -27.17
C MET A 12 -12.37 26.41 -27.38
N ILE A 13 -12.28 25.94 -28.63
CA ILE A 13 -12.19 24.51 -28.95
C ILE A 13 -10.91 23.91 -28.35
N VAL A 14 -9.77 24.59 -28.49
CA VAL A 14 -8.50 24.10 -27.93
C VAL A 14 -8.56 23.93 -26.41
N ILE A 15 -9.08 24.93 -25.68
CA ILE A 15 -9.23 24.84 -24.20
C ILE A 15 -10.19 23.71 -23.81
N PHE A 16 -11.28 23.53 -24.56
CA PHE A 16 -12.23 22.45 -24.32
C PHE A 16 -11.59 21.07 -24.53
N LEU A 17 -10.84 20.89 -25.62
CA LEU A 17 -10.15 19.63 -25.92
C LEU A 17 -9.09 19.29 -24.87
N ILE A 18 -8.27 20.26 -24.45
CA ILE A 18 -7.27 20.06 -23.40
C ILE A 18 -7.95 19.62 -22.11
N THR A 19 -9.04 20.29 -21.72
CA THR A 19 -9.79 19.96 -20.49
C THR A 19 -10.36 18.54 -20.53
N LEU A 20 -10.96 18.12 -21.65
CA LEU A 20 -11.46 16.76 -21.82
C LEU A 20 -10.36 15.70 -21.71
N ILE A 21 -9.22 15.94 -22.37
CA ILE A 21 -8.09 15.00 -22.33
C ILE A 21 -7.51 14.92 -20.92
N THR A 22 -7.28 16.05 -20.25
CA THR A 22 -6.78 16.07 -18.86
C THR A 22 -7.74 15.36 -17.90
N GLY A 23 -9.05 15.56 -18.06
CA GLY A 23 -10.06 14.86 -17.25
C GLY A 23 -10.03 13.34 -17.43
N ALA A 24 -9.93 12.87 -18.68
CA ALA A 24 -9.86 11.44 -18.99
C ALA A 24 -8.59 10.77 -18.42
N ILE A 25 -7.43 11.43 -18.54
CA ILE A 25 -6.17 10.92 -17.98
C ILE A 25 -6.25 10.84 -16.45
N GLY A 26 -6.78 11.88 -15.79
CA GLY A 26 -6.92 11.92 -14.33
C GLY A 26 -7.77 10.79 -13.78
N TYR A 27 -8.86 10.42 -14.48
CA TYR A 27 -9.73 9.31 -14.08
C TYR A 27 -8.98 7.96 -14.12
N ASN A 28 -8.22 7.69 -15.17
CA ASN A 28 -7.49 6.44 -15.32
C ASN A 28 -6.31 6.34 -14.32
N MET A 29 -5.59 7.44 -14.08
CA MET A 29 -4.47 7.49 -13.13
C MET A 29 -4.88 7.10 -11.71
N ARG A 30 -6.10 7.44 -11.28
CA ARG A 30 -6.59 7.10 -9.93
C ARG A 30 -6.62 5.59 -9.69
N GLY A 31 -7.11 4.81 -10.67
CA GLY A 31 -7.14 3.34 -10.56
C GLY A 31 -5.76 2.70 -10.60
N THR A 32 -4.82 3.29 -11.34
CA THR A 32 -3.42 2.82 -11.38
C THR A 32 -2.68 3.13 -10.08
N LEU A 33 -2.91 4.30 -9.48
CA LEU A 33 -2.35 4.67 -8.18
C LEU A 33 -2.82 3.71 -7.07
N ASP A 34 -4.11 3.38 -7.04
CA ASP A 34 -4.64 2.46 -6.03
C ASP A 34 -4.08 1.04 -6.20
N ARG A 35 -3.93 0.55 -7.44
CA ARG A 35 -3.22 -0.72 -7.71
C ARG A 35 -1.77 -0.69 -7.24
N GLY A 36 -1.06 0.42 -7.49
CA GLY A 36 0.31 0.59 -7.02
C GLY A 36 0.42 0.63 -5.49
N ARG A 37 -0.59 1.15 -4.78
CA ARG A 37 -0.64 1.09 -3.31
C ARG A 37 -0.86 -0.33 -2.81
N VAL A 38 -1.80 -1.07 -3.40
CA VAL A 38 -2.03 -2.50 -3.07
C VAL A 38 -0.74 -3.30 -3.26
N PHE A 39 -0.11 -3.19 -4.43
CA PHE A 39 1.12 -3.92 -4.74
C PHE A 39 2.24 -3.61 -3.73
N ARG A 40 2.47 -2.32 -3.43
CA ARG A 40 3.47 -1.92 -2.43
C ARG A 40 3.16 -2.46 -1.04
N THR A 41 1.89 -2.50 -0.65
CA THR A 41 1.47 -3.05 0.65
C THR A 41 1.71 -4.56 0.74
N GLU A 42 1.37 -5.32 -0.30
CA GLU A 42 1.62 -6.77 -0.34
C GLU A 42 3.12 -7.07 -0.30
N GLN A 43 3.92 -6.36 -1.12
CA GLN A 43 5.37 -6.53 -1.11
C GLN A 43 6.00 -6.13 0.24
N ALA A 44 5.54 -5.03 0.84
CA ALA A 44 6.03 -4.59 2.16
C ALA A 44 5.64 -5.59 3.25
N LYS A 45 4.45 -6.20 3.18
CA LYS A 45 3.99 -7.24 4.08
C LYS A 45 4.90 -8.47 4.02
N GLU A 46 5.21 -8.95 2.82
CA GLU A 46 6.10 -10.10 2.61
C GLU A 46 7.52 -9.81 3.13
N GLN A 47 8.09 -8.66 2.75
CA GLN A 47 9.42 -8.24 3.23
C GLN A 47 9.47 -8.11 4.76
N LEU A 48 8.42 -7.55 5.37
CA LEU A 48 8.35 -7.42 6.81
C LEU A 48 8.25 -8.78 7.50
N ARG A 49 7.46 -9.72 6.96
CA ARG A 49 7.38 -11.09 7.47
C ARG A 49 8.74 -11.77 7.45
N ASP A 50 9.45 -11.71 6.33
CA ASP A 50 10.77 -12.32 6.20
C ASP A 50 11.77 -11.76 7.21
N LEU A 51 11.78 -10.43 7.39
CA LEU A 51 12.64 -9.77 8.37
C LEU A 51 12.30 -10.18 9.82
N LEU A 52 11.02 -10.31 10.14
CA LEU A 52 10.59 -10.75 11.47
C LEU A 52 10.92 -12.23 11.71
N LEU A 53 10.83 -13.09 10.69
CA LEU A 53 11.26 -14.49 10.76
C LEU A 53 12.76 -14.61 11.01
N ILE A 54 13.59 -13.76 10.38
CA ILE A 54 15.02 -13.70 10.68
C ILE A 54 15.25 -13.27 12.15
N CYS A 55 14.51 -12.26 12.62
CA CYS A 55 14.59 -11.83 14.03
C CYS A 55 14.16 -12.94 14.99
N LEU A 56 13.19 -13.77 14.61
CA LEU A 56 12.73 -14.92 15.38
C LEU A 56 13.78 -16.03 15.47
N ALA A 57 14.53 -16.26 14.38
CA ALA A 57 15.64 -17.20 14.38
C ALA A 57 16.77 -16.76 15.34
N GLU A 58 16.98 -15.46 15.51
CA GLU A 58 17.96 -14.91 16.46
C GLU A 58 17.42 -14.78 17.89
N ASN A 59 16.12 -14.52 18.06
CA ASN A 59 15.45 -14.38 19.36
C ASN A 59 14.12 -15.14 19.33
N PRO A 60 13.96 -16.26 20.07
CA PRO A 60 12.81 -17.15 19.94
C PRO A 60 11.48 -16.62 20.52
N ASP A 61 11.42 -15.34 20.94
CA ASP A 61 10.22 -14.75 21.53
C ASP A 61 9.39 -13.99 20.46
N ALA A 62 8.56 -14.73 19.74
CA ALA A 62 7.66 -14.19 18.72
C ALA A 62 6.69 -13.12 19.26
N GLU A 63 6.23 -13.24 20.50
CA GLU A 63 5.27 -12.30 21.10
C GLU A 63 5.93 -10.96 21.41
N ALA A 64 7.17 -10.98 21.94
CA ALA A 64 7.92 -9.76 22.18
C ALA A 64 8.28 -9.04 20.86
N ILE A 65 8.63 -9.81 19.83
CA ILE A 65 8.93 -9.27 18.49
C ILE A 65 7.68 -8.59 17.90
N ALA A 66 6.51 -9.24 17.96
CA ALA A 66 5.26 -8.67 17.47
C ALA A 66 4.85 -7.38 18.21
N LYS A 67 5.13 -7.27 19.52
CA LYS A 67 4.83 -6.06 20.31
C LYS A 67 5.77 -4.90 20.02
N LYS A 68 7.05 -5.15 19.68
CA LYS A 68 8.06 -4.11 19.47
C LYS A 68 8.93 -4.38 18.21
N PRO A 69 8.33 -4.48 17.02
CA PRO A 69 9.04 -4.85 15.80
C PRO A 69 10.18 -3.89 15.47
N VAL A 70 9.98 -2.57 15.63
CA VAL A 70 11.02 -1.54 15.40
C VAL A 70 12.30 -1.83 16.18
N TYR A 71 12.16 -2.21 17.45
CA TYR A 71 13.29 -2.41 18.34
C TYR A 71 14.15 -3.61 17.89
N TYR A 72 13.49 -4.73 17.58
CA TYR A 72 14.18 -5.93 17.11
C TYR A 72 14.80 -5.75 15.73
N LEU A 73 14.10 -5.07 14.81
CA LEU A 73 14.64 -4.74 13.48
C LEU A 73 15.85 -3.78 13.56
N LYS A 74 15.87 -2.84 14.52
CA LYS A 74 17.05 -1.99 14.78
C LYS A 74 18.20 -2.78 15.38
N LYS A 75 17.91 -3.72 16.30
CA LYS A 75 18.90 -4.55 16.98
C LYS A 75 19.65 -5.46 16.01
N THR A 76 18.94 -6.05 15.06
CA THR A 76 19.54 -6.94 14.04
C THR A 76 20.26 -6.18 12.93
N GLY A 77 20.01 -4.87 12.78
CA GLY A 77 20.66 -4.04 11.76
C GLY A 77 20.28 -4.39 10.32
N LEU A 78 19.26 -5.24 10.12
CA LEU A 78 18.83 -5.73 8.81
C LEU A 78 18.04 -4.68 8.01
N ALA A 79 17.44 -3.72 8.70
CA ALA A 79 16.56 -2.73 8.11
C ALA A 79 17.22 -1.34 8.09
N LYS A 80 17.38 -0.76 6.89
CA LYS A 80 17.85 0.64 6.71
C LYS A 80 16.92 1.65 7.39
N ASP A 81 15.60 1.47 7.24
CA ASP A 81 14.56 2.32 7.84
C ASP A 81 13.43 1.49 8.46
N PRO A 82 13.62 0.99 9.70
CA PRO A 82 12.65 0.13 10.40
C PRO A 82 11.27 0.80 10.59
N GLU A 83 11.25 2.12 10.74
CA GLU A 83 10.03 2.91 10.98
C GLU A 83 9.16 3.05 9.73
N ASN A 84 9.76 2.94 8.54
CA ASN A 84 9.02 2.96 7.28
C ASN A 84 8.57 1.55 6.88
N LEU A 85 9.30 0.51 7.27
CA LEU A 85 8.96 -0.89 6.97
C LEU A 85 7.67 -1.36 7.64
N ILE A 86 7.30 -0.75 8.77
CA ILE A 86 6.05 -1.08 9.48
C ILE A 86 4.85 -0.35 8.86
N LYS A 87 5.07 0.52 7.87
CA LYS A 87 4.01 1.27 7.20
C LYS A 87 3.65 0.62 5.86
N ASP A 88 2.36 0.62 5.57
CA ASP A 88 1.81 0.16 4.30
C ASP A 88 1.90 1.22 3.18
N GLY A 89 1.42 0.86 1.98
CA GLY A 89 1.35 1.74 0.81
C GLY A 89 0.43 2.98 0.97
N TRP A 90 -0.33 3.05 2.08
CA TRP A 90 -1.16 4.18 2.50
C TRP A 90 -0.58 4.94 3.71
N LYS A 91 0.64 4.61 4.14
CA LYS A 91 1.34 5.17 5.30
C LYS A 91 0.70 4.85 6.66
N LYS A 92 -0.14 3.81 6.73
CA LYS A 92 -0.68 3.29 8.00
C LYS A 92 0.19 2.15 8.52
N GLU A 93 0.22 1.96 9.83
CA GLU A 93 1.01 0.89 10.45
C GLU A 93 0.34 -0.48 10.26
N PHE A 94 1.16 -1.52 10.06
CA PHE A 94 0.71 -2.90 10.03
C PHE A 94 0.35 -3.41 11.41
N SER A 95 -0.73 -4.18 11.50
CA SER A 95 -1.07 -4.97 12.68
C SER A 95 -0.35 -6.32 12.60
N ILE A 96 0.63 -6.54 13.49
CA ILE A 96 1.44 -7.76 13.52
C ILE A 96 1.00 -8.61 14.71
N LYS A 97 0.67 -9.88 14.48
CA LYS A 97 0.35 -10.87 15.51
C LYS A 97 1.20 -12.11 15.29
N ALA A 98 1.70 -12.72 16.37
CA ALA A 98 2.32 -14.03 16.27
C ALA A 98 1.23 -15.10 16.04
N THR A 99 1.50 -16.06 15.16
CA THR A 99 0.64 -17.23 14.95
C THR A 99 0.62 -18.11 16.21
N LYS A 100 -0.43 -18.92 16.41
CA LYS A 100 -0.57 -19.81 17.59
C LYS A 100 0.65 -20.72 17.80
N ASP A 101 1.28 -21.14 16.71
CA ASP A 101 2.45 -22.02 16.70
C ASP A 101 3.77 -21.29 16.99
N LYS A 102 3.75 -19.95 17.12
CA LYS A 102 4.91 -19.08 17.36
C LYS A 102 6.03 -19.18 16.33
N SER A 103 5.80 -19.87 15.22
CA SER A 103 6.73 -20.06 14.10
C SER A 103 6.60 -18.98 13.02
N ASP A 104 5.56 -18.15 13.09
CA ASP A 104 5.20 -17.21 12.02
C ASP A 104 4.43 -15.99 12.52
N PHE A 105 4.26 -15.00 11.64
CA PHE A 105 3.61 -13.72 11.92
C PHE A 105 2.44 -13.45 10.94
N ASP A 106 1.25 -13.21 11.49
CA ASP A 106 0.10 -12.67 10.75
C ASP A 106 0.20 -11.14 10.70
N ILE A 107 0.43 -10.60 9.51
CA ILE A 107 0.59 -9.17 9.24
C ILE A 107 -0.62 -8.69 8.44
N ARG A 108 -1.40 -7.76 9.02
CA ARG A 108 -2.61 -7.20 8.41
C ARG A 108 -2.52 -5.69 8.21
N SER A 109 -3.14 -5.18 7.13
CA SER A 109 -3.29 -3.75 6.86
C SER A 109 -4.77 -3.41 6.80
N GLU A 110 -5.22 -2.56 7.72
CA GLU A 110 -6.61 -2.06 7.74
C GLU A 110 -6.98 -1.30 6.45
N ALA A 111 -6.01 -0.60 5.84
CA ALA A 111 -6.26 0.17 4.63
C ALA A 111 -6.49 -0.73 3.42
N LEU A 112 -5.73 -1.82 3.33
CA LEU A 112 -5.90 -2.83 2.28
C LEU A 112 -7.25 -3.52 2.41
N ASP A 113 -7.64 -3.92 3.63
CA ASP A 113 -8.92 -4.58 3.90
C ASP A 113 -10.10 -3.66 3.56
N ALA A 114 -10.02 -2.38 3.97
CA ALA A 114 -11.02 -1.39 3.61
C ALA A 114 -11.11 -1.16 2.09
N TYR A 115 -9.98 -1.18 1.38
CA TYR A 115 -9.96 -1.07 -0.08
C TYR A 115 -10.59 -2.29 -0.76
N LYS A 116 -10.25 -3.50 -0.32
CA LYS A 116 -10.82 -4.77 -0.79
C LYS A 116 -12.35 -4.81 -0.60
N LYS A 117 -12.83 -4.42 0.58
CA LYS A 117 -14.27 -4.29 0.89
C LYS A 117 -14.97 -3.28 -0.02
N LYS A 118 -14.35 -2.12 -0.26
CA LYS A 118 -14.92 -1.08 -1.13
C LYS A 118 -15.02 -1.52 -2.60
N LYS A 119 -14.13 -2.40 -3.05
CA LYS A 119 -14.14 -2.97 -4.40
C LYS A 119 -14.97 -4.25 -4.55
N GLY A 120 -15.53 -4.79 -3.47
CA GLY A 120 -16.27 -6.06 -3.48
C GLY A 120 -15.38 -7.28 -3.74
N ILE A 121 -14.07 -7.16 -3.51
CA ILE A 121 -13.10 -8.26 -3.64
C ILE A 121 -12.83 -8.77 -2.22
N LEU A 122 -13.79 -9.49 -1.65
CA LEU A 122 -13.50 -10.35 -0.50
C LEU A 122 -13.09 -11.70 -1.09
N ASP A 123 -11.82 -12.05 -0.97
CA ASP A 123 -11.41 -13.46 -1.08
C ASP A 123 -11.92 -14.16 0.18
N GLU A 124 -12.75 -15.19 0.00
CA GLU A 124 -13.31 -16.07 1.02
C GLU A 124 -12.26 -17.06 1.61
N THR A 125 -10.96 -16.72 1.63
CA THR A 125 -9.90 -17.67 2.02
C THR A 125 -9.17 -17.29 3.30
N SER A 126 -9.91 -16.95 4.37
CA SER A 126 -9.31 -16.87 5.71
C SER A 126 -10.12 -17.59 6.81
N ASP A 127 -11.04 -18.48 6.43
CA ASP A 127 -11.81 -19.32 7.37
C ASP A 127 -11.54 -20.82 7.19
N GLU A 128 -10.40 -21.22 6.62
CA GLU A 128 -9.96 -22.62 6.66
C GLU A 128 -8.53 -22.74 7.21
N GLU A 129 -8.48 -23.48 8.33
CA GLU A 129 -7.35 -24.05 9.11
C GLU A 129 -6.81 -23.23 10.31
#